data_AF-A0A654CI37-F1
#
_entry.id   AF-A0A654CI37-F1
#
_cell.length_a   1.000
_cell.length_b   1.000
_cell.length_c   1.000
_cell.angle_alpha   90.00
_cell.angle_beta   90.00
_cell.angle_gamma   90.00
#
_symmetry.space_group_name_H-M   'P 1'
#
loop_
_entity.id
_entity.type
_entity.pdbx_description
1 polymer ?
#
loop_
_entity_poly.entity_id
_entity_poly.type
_entity_poly.pdbx_seq_one_letter_code
_entity_poly.pdbx_strand_id
1 'polypeptide(L)'
;MKKILLTGASGYIGSHLMNKLKENYEIIAISRNIENKSDEHNVTWKAADLFDLNEITEVMEDIDIAIYLVHSMMPSAKLTQASFEDMDALLADNFAKAASYNKVQHIVFMSGLIPDTNELSPHLRSRLECEQILGSYGVPVSTLRAGLIIGSKGSSYPILKKLVERLPGLLLPKWAYNTTLPVAIDDVIDGLYKIVERTPNENESIDIGGPSHMTYKDLFNQTAEVLDKRLPTMDLPIIPIWLSKYWVKLISGVPKEMVYPLMDSLIHDMVRESNHVVEGISIGKTDYKESVRIALEEETHTPKKSKSSRKTDIKDVRAISRVVLPQDMNMIQLAEVYANFLNKITLNVVNSDFDEDNFTITVPCLNKKLLLLRKDFKASDNERILYRIVGGDFALDVDGGNARLEFRRLPNSDECIIALQEYRPTLPWWVYKYTQAKVHKSVMNIFKLKLETEKNKKNGAVNMKKIILPVVIVGAVALNLYGLKKYLARKNNISNAEL
;
A
#
# COMPACT_ATOMS: atom_id res chain seq x y z
N MET A 1 14.24 -29.63 1.54
CA MET A 1 13.95 -28.58 2.53
C MET A 1 12.73 -27.83 2.04
N LYS A 2 11.81 -27.35 2.90
CA LYS A 2 10.66 -26.56 2.41
C LYS A 2 11.16 -25.23 1.83
N LYS A 3 10.52 -24.76 0.75
CA LYS A 3 10.81 -23.50 0.09
C LYS A 3 9.86 -22.39 0.54
N ILE A 4 10.44 -21.26 0.92
CA ILE A 4 9.74 -20.09 1.42
C ILE A 4 9.93 -18.92 0.46
N LEU A 5 8.82 -18.36 -0.04
CA LEU A 5 8.86 -17.04 -0.68
C LEU A 5 8.75 -15.97 0.41
N LEU A 6 9.76 -15.10 0.52
CA LEU A 6 9.76 -14.02 1.50
C LEU A 6 9.66 -12.65 0.82
N THR A 7 8.49 -12.03 0.94
CA THR A 7 8.32 -10.62 0.57
C THR A 7 8.79 -9.71 1.71
N GLY A 8 9.21 -8.48 1.37
CA GLY A 8 9.70 -7.55 2.38
C GLY A 8 11.02 -7.98 3.04
N ALA A 9 11.77 -8.93 2.45
CA ALA A 9 13.02 -9.47 2.96
C ALA A 9 14.09 -8.40 3.26
N SER A 10 14.08 -7.28 2.52
CA SER A 10 14.99 -6.15 2.75
C SER A 10 14.56 -5.22 3.90
N GLY A 11 13.33 -5.37 4.40
CA GLY A 11 12.78 -4.61 5.51
C GLY A 11 13.26 -5.13 6.87
N TYR A 12 12.97 -4.38 7.94
CA TYR A 12 13.48 -4.69 9.27
C TYR A 12 13.06 -6.09 9.76
N ILE A 13 11.76 -6.37 9.73
CA ILE A 13 11.20 -7.66 10.16
C ILE A 13 11.63 -8.77 9.20
N GLY A 14 11.55 -8.52 7.89
CA GLY A 14 11.95 -9.49 6.88
C GLY A 14 13.41 -9.91 7.00
N SER A 15 14.34 -8.99 7.30
CA SER A 15 15.76 -9.33 7.43
C SER A 15 16.04 -10.19 8.67
N HIS A 16 15.36 -9.91 9.79
CA HIS A 16 15.49 -10.71 11.01
C HIS A 16 14.89 -12.10 10.81
N LEU A 17 13.71 -12.18 10.20
CA LEU A 17 13.04 -13.45 9.92
C LEU A 17 13.84 -14.30 8.92
N MET A 18 14.38 -13.70 7.86
CA MET A 18 15.23 -14.37 6.88
C MET A 18 16.45 -15.01 7.54
N ASN A 19 17.15 -14.27 8.42
CA ASN A 19 18.30 -14.77 9.15
C ASN A 19 17.95 -15.95 10.06
N LYS A 20 16.75 -15.97 10.63
CA LYS A 20 16.30 -17.09 11.48
C LYS A 20 15.86 -18.30 10.67
N LEU A 21 15.20 -18.09 9.52
CA LEU A 21 14.66 -19.17 8.70
C LEU A 21 15.72 -19.89 7.86
N LYS A 22 16.79 -19.20 7.44
CA LYS A 22 17.76 -19.76 6.47
C LYS A 22 18.52 -20.99 6.95
N GLU A 23 18.51 -21.28 8.24
CA GLU A 23 19.11 -22.50 8.79
C GLU A 23 18.29 -23.77 8.47
N ASN A 24 16.97 -23.64 8.31
CA ASN A 24 16.04 -24.78 8.18
C ASN A 24 15.18 -24.74 6.89
N TYR A 25 15.26 -23.66 6.11
CA TYR A 25 14.41 -23.42 4.94
C TYR A 25 15.21 -22.85 3.76
N GLU A 26 14.79 -23.18 2.53
CA GLU A 26 15.27 -22.50 1.32
C GLU A 26 14.44 -21.24 1.12
N ILE A 27 15.07 -20.07 1.02
CA ILE A 27 14.38 -18.78 0.97
C ILE A 27 14.55 -18.16 -0.42
N ILE A 28 13.42 -17.88 -1.07
CA ILE A 28 13.35 -17.01 -2.25
C ILE A 28 12.97 -15.61 -1.75
N ALA A 29 13.96 -14.73 -1.61
CA ALA A 29 13.79 -13.36 -1.13
C ALA A 29 13.43 -12.42 -2.29
N ILE A 30 12.31 -11.71 -2.19
CA ILE A 30 11.82 -10.83 -3.25
C ILE A 30 12.17 -9.37 -2.98
N SER A 31 12.69 -8.69 -3.99
CA SER A 31 12.85 -7.24 -4.01
C SER A 31 12.59 -6.65 -5.39
N ARG A 32 12.25 -5.36 -5.46
CA ARG A 32 12.13 -4.65 -6.74
C ARG A 32 13.49 -4.33 -7.38
N ASN A 33 14.55 -4.23 -6.58
CA ASN A 33 15.91 -4.00 -7.07
C ASN A 33 16.88 -4.91 -6.30
N ILE A 34 17.55 -5.78 -7.05
CA ILE A 34 18.52 -6.76 -6.53
C ILE A 34 19.97 -6.41 -6.86
N GLU A 35 20.27 -5.28 -7.50
CA GLU A 35 21.64 -4.91 -7.92
C GLU A 35 22.64 -4.86 -6.76
N ASN A 36 22.17 -4.55 -5.55
CA ASN A 36 22.98 -4.51 -4.33
C ASN A 36 22.66 -5.68 -3.38
N LYS A 37 22.14 -6.78 -3.92
CA LYS A 37 21.78 -8.00 -3.19
C LYS A 37 22.63 -9.14 -3.73
N SER A 38 23.18 -9.93 -2.83
CA SER A 38 23.91 -11.14 -3.15
C SER A 38 23.16 -12.31 -2.52
N ASP A 39 23.13 -13.42 -3.25
CA ASP A 39 22.71 -14.69 -2.70
C ASP A 39 23.62 -15.08 -1.53
N GLU A 40 23.03 -15.76 -0.56
CA GLU A 40 23.74 -16.25 0.62
C GLU A 40 23.26 -17.67 0.96
N HIS A 41 23.77 -18.26 2.05
CA HIS A 41 23.40 -19.61 2.44
C HIS A 41 21.87 -19.77 2.54
N ASN A 42 21.32 -20.67 1.72
CA ASN A 42 19.89 -20.96 1.58
C ASN A 42 19.00 -19.73 1.26
N VAL A 43 19.56 -18.65 0.70
CA VAL A 43 18.81 -17.46 0.29
C VAL A 43 19.15 -17.10 -1.16
N THR A 44 18.13 -17.09 -2.01
CA THR A 44 18.22 -16.62 -3.40
C THR A 44 17.39 -15.36 -3.57
N TRP A 45 17.98 -14.30 -4.11
CA TRP A 45 17.25 -13.07 -4.42
C TRP A 45 16.65 -13.12 -5.82
N LYS A 46 15.35 -12.84 -5.93
CA LYS A 46 14.67 -12.62 -7.21
C LYS A 46 14.08 -11.22 -7.29
N ALA A 47 14.13 -10.64 -8.49
CA ALA A 47 13.48 -9.38 -8.78
C ALA A 47 12.01 -9.62 -9.12
N ALA A 48 11.09 -8.93 -8.41
CA ALA A 48 9.68 -8.88 -8.80
C ALA A 48 8.98 -7.64 -8.22
N ASP A 49 8.01 -7.10 -8.96
CA ASP A 49 7.05 -6.10 -8.48
C ASP A 49 5.72 -6.75 -8.07
N LEU A 50 5.31 -6.55 -6.81
CA LEU A 50 4.04 -7.06 -6.30
C LEU A 50 2.81 -6.46 -7.00
N PHE A 51 2.98 -5.34 -7.71
CA PHE A 51 1.93 -4.78 -8.56
C PHE A 51 1.71 -5.57 -9.86
N ASP A 52 2.68 -6.39 -10.28
CA ASP A 52 2.56 -7.26 -11.45
C ASP A 52 2.23 -8.71 -11.04
N LEU A 53 1.01 -9.14 -11.35
CA LEU A 53 0.56 -10.50 -11.03
C LEU A 53 1.43 -11.57 -11.71
N ASN A 54 1.90 -11.34 -12.92
CA ASN A 54 2.66 -12.34 -13.66
C ASN A 54 4.03 -12.56 -13.02
N GLU A 55 4.73 -11.48 -12.67
CA GLU A 55 6.04 -11.57 -12.00
C GLU A 55 5.92 -12.30 -10.65
N ILE A 56 4.88 -12.02 -9.86
CA ILE A 56 4.65 -12.71 -8.58
C ILE A 56 4.28 -14.17 -8.78
N THR A 57 3.49 -14.47 -9.81
CA THR A 57 3.15 -15.85 -10.15
C THR A 57 4.39 -16.65 -10.53
N GLU A 58 5.30 -16.08 -11.32
CA GLU A 58 6.55 -16.72 -11.75
C GLU A 58 7.51 -16.97 -10.58
N VAL A 59 7.74 -15.98 -9.70
CA VAL A 59 8.65 -16.18 -8.57
C VAL A 59 8.09 -17.12 -7.49
N MET A 60 6.79 -17.41 -7.54
CA MET A 60 6.10 -18.29 -6.59
C MET A 60 5.97 -19.74 -7.09
N GLU A 61 6.56 -20.07 -8.24
CA GLU A 61 6.70 -21.45 -8.72
C GLU A 61 7.52 -22.29 -7.72
N ASP A 62 7.07 -23.52 -7.45
CA ASP A 62 7.66 -24.47 -6.50
C ASP A 62 7.84 -23.95 -5.06
N ILE A 63 6.95 -23.06 -4.60
CA ILE A 63 6.96 -22.55 -3.23
C ILE A 63 5.98 -23.32 -2.35
N ASP A 64 6.44 -23.76 -1.17
CA ASP A 64 5.59 -24.42 -0.17
C ASP A 64 4.86 -23.39 0.71
N ILE A 65 5.56 -22.36 1.16
CA ILE A 65 5.06 -21.36 2.11
C ILE A 65 5.37 -19.94 1.60
N ALA A 66 4.39 -19.05 1.63
CA ALA A 66 4.57 -17.68 1.15
C ALA A 66 4.35 -16.66 2.29
N ILE A 67 5.38 -15.86 2.59
CA ILE A 67 5.36 -14.88 3.69
C ILE A 67 5.14 -13.47 3.14
N TYR A 68 4.05 -12.84 3.59
CA TYR A 68 3.62 -11.50 3.18
C TYR A 68 3.94 -10.45 4.26
N LEU A 69 5.00 -9.64 4.06
CA LEU A 69 5.44 -8.60 5.01
C LEU A 69 5.40 -7.17 4.42
N VAL A 70 4.69 -6.98 3.30
CA VAL A 70 4.69 -5.71 2.59
C VAL A 70 3.61 -4.75 3.09
N HIS A 71 3.91 -3.45 2.97
CA HIS A 71 2.99 -2.37 3.30
C HIS A 71 3.23 -1.14 2.42
N SER A 72 2.16 -0.57 1.87
CA SER A 72 2.20 0.48 0.85
C SER A 72 2.12 1.90 1.41
N MET A 73 2.51 2.13 2.67
CA MET A 73 2.51 3.47 3.29
C MET A 73 3.44 4.48 2.61
N MET A 74 4.53 3.99 1.98
CA MET A 74 5.47 4.86 1.28
C MET A 74 5.16 4.90 -0.21
N PRO A 75 5.26 6.08 -0.85
CA PRO A 75 5.11 6.19 -2.31
C PRO A 75 6.06 5.24 -3.06
N SER A 76 5.51 4.57 -4.07
CA SER A 76 6.21 3.55 -4.86
C SER A 76 6.42 3.97 -6.33
N ALA A 77 5.93 5.13 -6.73
CA ALA A 77 6.02 5.72 -8.07
C ALA A 77 6.50 7.17 -8.01
N LYS A 78 6.86 7.78 -9.15
CA LYS A 78 7.21 9.22 -9.20
C LYS A 78 6.03 10.09 -8.81
N LEU A 79 4.84 9.67 -9.24
CA LEU A 79 3.57 10.22 -8.81
C LEU A 79 2.64 9.08 -8.42
N THR A 80 2.30 9.02 -7.14
CA THR A 80 1.25 8.14 -6.61
C THR A 80 -0.03 8.94 -6.39
N GLN A 81 -1.12 8.52 -7.04
CA GLN A 81 -2.49 9.02 -6.85
C GLN A 81 -3.38 7.86 -6.39
N ALA A 82 -3.07 7.32 -5.22
CA ALA A 82 -3.76 6.20 -4.60
C ALA A 82 -3.78 6.38 -3.08
N SER A 83 -4.77 5.79 -2.41
CA SER A 83 -4.70 5.56 -0.96
C SER A 83 -3.77 4.38 -0.68
N PHE A 84 -3.24 4.26 0.53
CA PHE A 84 -2.42 3.08 0.86
C PHE A 84 -3.30 1.85 1.01
N GLU A 85 -4.55 2.03 1.43
CA GLU A 85 -5.57 0.99 1.53
C GLU A 85 -5.83 0.32 0.18
N ASP A 86 -6.00 1.11 -0.88
CA ASP A 86 -6.24 0.60 -2.24
C ASP A 86 -5.00 -0.08 -2.83
N MET A 87 -3.80 0.43 -2.53
CA MET A 87 -2.55 -0.22 -2.94
C MET A 87 -2.39 -1.56 -2.22
N ASP A 88 -2.56 -1.59 -0.91
CA ASP A 88 -2.41 -2.80 -0.11
C ASP A 88 -3.43 -3.88 -0.50
N ALA A 89 -4.69 -3.50 -0.76
CA ALA A 89 -5.71 -4.43 -1.26
C ALA A 89 -5.31 -5.04 -2.62
N LEU A 90 -4.80 -4.23 -3.55
CA LEU A 90 -4.34 -4.72 -4.86
C LEU A 90 -3.14 -5.67 -4.74
N LEU A 91 -2.17 -5.35 -3.87
CA LEU A 91 -0.99 -6.19 -3.64
C LEU A 91 -1.36 -7.52 -2.97
N ALA A 92 -2.22 -7.48 -1.95
CA ALA A 92 -2.72 -8.67 -1.28
C ALA A 92 -3.46 -9.58 -2.26
N ASP A 93 -4.31 -9.01 -3.12
CA ASP A 93 -5.06 -9.77 -4.13
C ASP A 93 -4.13 -10.43 -5.16
N ASN A 94 -3.11 -9.71 -5.63
CA ASN A 94 -2.09 -10.29 -6.51
C ASN A 94 -1.37 -11.47 -5.84
N PHE A 95 -0.94 -11.29 -4.60
CA PHE A 95 -0.19 -12.31 -3.88
C PHE A 95 -1.03 -13.56 -3.62
N ALA A 96 -2.28 -13.39 -3.20
CA ALA A 96 -3.19 -14.49 -2.92
C ALA A 96 -3.56 -15.28 -4.18
N LYS A 97 -3.81 -14.59 -5.30
CA LYS A 97 -4.03 -15.23 -6.61
C LYS A 97 -2.82 -16.04 -7.07
N ALA A 98 -1.62 -15.47 -6.98
CA ALA A 98 -0.38 -16.16 -7.33
C ALA A 98 -0.15 -17.41 -6.46
N ALA A 99 -0.45 -17.31 -5.16
CA ALA A 99 -0.33 -18.41 -4.20
C ALA A 99 -1.30 -19.55 -4.52
N SER A 100 -2.56 -19.21 -4.80
CA SER A 100 -3.59 -20.17 -5.20
C SER A 100 -3.23 -20.85 -6.52
N TYR A 101 -2.78 -20.08 -7.53
CA TYR A 101 -2.36 -20.61 -8.82
C TYR A 101 -1.21 -21.62 -8.72
N ASN A 102 -0.19 -21.29 -7.92
CA ASN A 102 0.97 -22.15 -7.68
C ASN A 102 0.75 -23.23 -6.61
N LYS A 103 -0.46 -23.33 -6.04
CA LYS A 103 -0.82 -24.30 -5.01
C LYS A 103 0.08 -24.24 -3.78
N VAL A 104 0.47 -23.03 -3.39
CA VAL A 104 1.15 -22.76 -2.12
C VAL A 104 0.30 -23.35 -0.99
N GLN A 105 0.94 -24.01 -0.03
CA GLN A 105 0.24 -24.75 1.03
C GLN A 105 -0.19 -23.84 2.18
N HIS A 106 0.54 -22.73 2.38
CA HIS A 106 0.35 -21.87 3.55
C HIS A 106 0.84 -20.44 3.27
N ILE A 107 -0.01 -19.46 3.56
CA ILE A 107 0.38 -18.04 3.58
C ILE A 107 0.57 -17.60 5.03
N VAL A 108 1.71 -16.96 5.30
CA VAL A 108 1.98 -16.31 6.58
C VAL A 108 1.90 -14.80 6.40
N PHE A 109 0.99 -14.17 7.13
CA PHE A 109 0.78 -12.72 7.08
C PHE A 109 1.15 -12.08 8.42
N MET A 110 1.75 -10.90 8.38
CA MET A 110 1.93 -10.07 9.57
C MET A 110 1.06 -8.82 9.48
N SER A 111 0.17 -8.68 10.45
CA SER A 111 -0.82 -7.60 10.56
C SER A 111 -0.61 -6.81 11.85
N GLY A 112 -1.51 -5.87 12.12
CA GLY A 112 -1.65 -5.22 13.43
C GLY A 112 -2.78 -5.87 14.25
N LEU A 113 -2.74 -5.72 15.58
CA LEU A 113 -3.91 -6.02 16.42
C LEU A 113 -5.15 -5.31 15.86
N ILE A 114 -6.29 -6.00 15.86
CA ILE A 114 -7.57 -5.46 15.41
C ILE A 114 -8.46 -5.33 16.64
N PRO A 115 -8.83 -4.11 17.06
CA PRO A 115 -9.71 -3.92 18.21
C PRO A 115 -11.13 -4.34 17.88
N ASP A 116 -11.86 -4.85 18.88
CA ASP A 116 -13.29 -5.17 18.79
C ASP A 116 -14.15 -3.90 18.74
N THR A 117 -14.13 -3.23 17.59
CA THR A 117 -14.93 -2.04 17.31
C THR A 117 -15.25 -1.90 15.83
N ASN A 118 -16.43 -1.36 15.54
CA ASN A 118 -16.86 -1.07 14.18
C ASN A 118 -16.14 0.13 13.55
N GLU A 119 -15.52 0.99 14.36
CA GLU A 119 -14.90 2.24 13.90
C GLU A 119 -13.38 2.11 13.76
N LEU A 120 -12.91 1.24 12.86
CA LEU A 120 -11.47 1.10 12.63
C LEU A 120 -10.87 2.32 11.93
N SER A 121 -9.70 2.75 12.40
CA SER A 121 -8.84 3.69 11.66
C SER A 121 -8.53 3.17 10.25
N PRO A 122 -8.24 4.05 9.27
CA PRO A 122 -7.92 3.62 7.90
C PRO A 122 -6.77 2.60 7.83
N HIS A 123 -5.77 2.75 8.72
CA HIS A 123 -4.65 1.82 8.80
C HIS A 123 -5.09 0.42 9.24
N LEU A 124 -5.83 0.31 10.34
CA LEU A 124 -6.31 -0.97 10.85
C LEU A 124 -7.30 -1.63 9.89
N ARG A 125 -8.18 -0.84 9.26
CA ARG A 125 -9.13 -1.33 8.25
C ARG A 125 -8.40 -1.93 7.05
N SER A 126 -7.37 -1.27 6.54
CA SER A 126 -6.55 -1.80 5.44
C SER A 126 -5.84 -3.09 5.81
N ARG A 127 -5.39 -3.24 7.06
CA ARG A 127 -4.75 -4.46 7.53
C ARG A 127 -5.72 -5.63 7.65
N LEU A 128 -6.89 -5.39 8.21
CA LEU A 128 -7.97 -6.39 8.25
C LEU A 128 -8.43 -6.76 6.83
N GLU A 129 -8.56 -5.80 5.93
CA GLU A 129 -8.91 -6.05 4.54
C GLU A 129 -7.85 -6.90 3.82
N CYS A 130 -6.55 -6.61 4.01
CA CYS A 130 -5.48 -7.45 3.45
C CYS A 130 -5.57 -8.89 3.94
N GLU A 131 -5.82 -9.08 5.23
CA GLU A 131 -6.00 -10.39 5.84
C GLU A 131 -7.12 -11.18 5.15
N GLN A 132 -8.27 -10.53 4.97
CA GLN A 132 -9.45 -11.11 4.31
C GLN A 132 -9.18 -11.43 2.83
N ILE A 133 -8.52 -10.53 2.10
CA ILE A 133 -8.16 -10.72 0.70
C ILE A 133 -7.18 -11.89 0.55
N LEU A 134 -6.14 -11.96 1.38
CA LEU A 134 -5.19 -13.08 1.37
C LEU A 134 -5.88 -14.42 1.57
N GLY A 135 -6.87 -14.47 2.47
CA GLY A 135 -7.62 -15.68 2.82
C GLY A 135 -8.74 -16.05 1.86
N SER A 136 -8.93 -15.33 0.75
CA SER A 136 -10.11 -15.49 -0.12
C SER A 136 -9.95 -16.50 -1.27
N TYR A 137 -8.75 -17.00 -1.51
CA TYR A 137 -8.42 -17.86 -2.67
C TYR A 137 -8.11 -19.33 -2.32
N GLY A 138 -8.55 -19.78 -1.14
CA GLY A 138 -8.50 -21.19 -0.72
C GLY A 138 -7.15 -21.69 -0.18
N VAL A 139 -6.11 -20.85 -0.16
CA VAL A 139 -4.86 -21.14 0.56
C VAL A 139 -5.02 -20.70 2.02
N PRO A 140 -4.84 -21.59 3.02
CA PRO A 140 -4.92 -21.23 4.43
C PRO A 140 -3.93 -20.11 4.79
N VAL A 141 -4.42 -19.09 5.49
CA VAL A 141 -3.62 -17.95 5.96
C VAL A 141 -3.48 -18.00 7.47
N SER A 142 -2.26 -18.01 7.99
CA SER A 142 -1.99 -17.70 9.40
C SER A 142 -1.54 -16.25 9.53
N THR A 143 -2.30 -15.46 10.26
CA THR A 143 -2.00 -14.04 10.48
C THR A 143 -1.49 -13.81 11.89
N LEU A 144 -0.26 -13.30 12.00
CA LEU A 144 0.27 -12.78 13.25
C LEU A 144 -0.12 -11.30 13.39
N ARG A 145 -1.11 -11.03 14.24
CA ARG A 145 -1.57 -9.68 14.57
C ARG A 145 -0.74 -9.14 15.72
N ALA A 146 0.24 -8.31 15.41
CA ALA A 146 1.17 -7.78 16.40
C ALA A 146 0.67 -6.45 16.98
N GLY A 147 0.90 -6.27 18.28
CA GLY A 147 0.78 -4.96 18.90
C GLY A 147 1.90 -4.01 18.48
N LEU A 148 2.19 -3.01 19.32
CA LEU A 148 3.22 -2.02 19.00
C LEU A 148 4.62 -2.67 19.06
N ILE A 149 5.21 -2.92 17.89
CA ILE A 149 6.54 -3.56 17.80
C ILE A 149 7.64 -2.59 18.27
N ILE A 150 8.42 -3.04 19.25
CA ILE A 150 9.59 -2.35 19.80
C ILE A 150 10.85 -2.90 19.17
N GLY A 151 11.53 -2.04 18.41
CA GLY A 151 12.79 -2.36 17.77
C GLY A 151 13.39 -1.13 17.08
N SER A 152 14.71 -1.11 16.95
CA SER A 152 15.52 0.04 16.53
C SER A 152 15.08 0.68 15.21
N LYS A 153 14.59 -0.14 14.27
CA LYS A 153 14.16 0.29 12.93
C LYS A 153 12.67 0.04 12.69
N GLY A 154 11.90 -0.17 13.75
CA GLY A 154 10.43 -0.19 13.69
C GLY A 154 9.85 1.17 13.30
N SER A 155 8.56 1.23 12.98
CA SER A 155 7.87 2.49 12.67
C SER A 155 7.53 3.29 13.92
N SER A 156 7.02 2.63 14.97
CA SER A 156 6.48 3.26 16.17
C SER A 156 7.55 3.63 17.20
N TYR A 157 8.47 2.72 17.53
CA TYR A 157 9.50 2.95 18.56
C TYR A 157 10.36 4.19 18.30
N PRO A 158 10.91 4.44 17.09
CA PRO A 158 11.70 5.64 16.83
C PRO A 158 10.92 6.95 16.96
N ILE A 159 9.60 6.94 16.73
CA ILE A 159 8.74 8.12 16.97
C ILE A 159 8.65 8.36 18.47
N LEU A 160 8.29 7.33 19.24
CA LEU A 160 8.16 7.39 20.69
C LEU A 160 9.47 7.86 21.35
N LYS A 161 10.58 7.20 21.02
CA LYS A 161 11.93 7.54 21.51
C LYS A 161 12.27 9.01 21.23
N LYS A 162 12.09 9.49 19.99
CA LYS A 162 12.40 10.89 19.65
C LYS A 162 11.53 11.89 20.38
N LEU A 163 10.26 11.57 20.64
CA LEU A 163 9.40 12.43 21.46
C LEU A 163 9.96 12.53 22.87
N VAL A 164 10.32 11.39 23.48
CA VAL A 164 10.96 11.35 24.80
C VAL A 164 12.27 12.12 24.79
N GLU A 165 13.18 11.89 23.84
CA GLU A 165 14.49 12.55 23.75
C GLU A 165 14.38 14.07 23.57
N ARG A 166 13.42 14.55 22.77
CA ARG A 166 13.39 15.96 22.33
C ARG A 166 12.48 16.85 23.17
N LEU A 167 11.45 16.30 23.80
CA LEU A 167 10.51 17.11 24.56
C LEU A 167 11.02 17.37 26.00
N PRO A 168 10.90 18.61 26.52
CA PRO A 168 11.22 18.91 27.91
C PRO A 168 10.16 18.41 28.91
N GLY A 169 8.97 18.02 28.42
CA GLY A 169 7.85 17.46 29.17
C GLY A 169 6.75 17.00 28.21
N LEU A 170 5.80 16.20 28.70
CA LEU A 170 4.68 15.68 27.91
C LEU A 170 3.34 16.26 28.36
N LEU A 171 2.56 16.72 27.39
CA LEU A 171 1.13 16.94 27.57
C LEU A 171 0.41 15.63 27.23
N LEU A 172 -0.36 15.10 28.19
CA LEU A 172 -1.07 13.84 28.04
C LEU A 172 -2.53 14.10 27.67
N PRO A 173 -2.90 13.95 26.39
CA PRO A 173 -4.30 13.93 25.96
C PRO A 173 -4.99 12.62 26.38
N LYS A 174 -6.32 12.56 26.25
CA LYS A 174 -7.11 11.37 26.61
C LYS A 174 -6.59 10.06 26.01
N TRP A 175 -6.18 10.08 24.74
CA TRP A 175 -5.67 8.88 24.06
C TRP A 175 -4.37 8.34 24.68
N ALA A 176 -3.62 9.15 25.44
CA ALA A 176 -2.40 8.67 26.11
C ALA A 176 -2.70 7.62 27.20
N TYR A 177 -3.96 7.54 27.64
CA TYR A 177 -4.45 6.57 28.62
C TYR A 177 -5.06 5.32 27.98
N ASN A 178 -5.15 5.27 26.65
CA ASN A 178 -5.59 4.06 25.96
C ASN A 178 -4.59 2.94 26.16
N THR A 179 -5.11 1.73 26.28
CA THR A 179 -4.35 0.50 26.45
C THR A 179 -3.69 0.11 25.14
N THR A 180 -2.46 -0.38 25.24
CA THR A 180 -1.68 -0.93 24.15
C THR A 180 -0.92 -2.15 24.66
N LEU A 181 -0.45 -2.95 23.71
CA LEU A 181 0.24 -4.20 24.00
C LEU A 181 1.56 -4.20 23.23
N PRO A 182 2.62 -3.58 23.77
CA PRO A 182 3.90 -3.52 23.08
C PRO A 182 4.52 -4.91 23.02
N VAL A 183 5.29 -5.20 21.97
CA VAL A 183 5.95 -6.49 21.79
C VAL A 183 7.37 -6.28 21.26
N ALA A 184 8.34 -7.01 21.82
CA ALA A 184 9.72 -6.95 21.31
C ALA A 184 9.81 -7.55 19.90
N ILE A 185 10.70 -7.00 19.08
CA ILE A 185 10.94 -7.53 17.73
C ILE A 185 11.29 -9.03 17.76
N ASP A 186 12.14 -9.47 18.69
CA ASP A 186 12.56 -10.87 18.76
C ASP A 186 11.39 -11.82 19.07
N ASP A 187 10.47 -11.42 19.95
CA ASP A 187 9.25 -12.18 20.23
C ASP A 187 8.34 -12.28 18.99
N VAL A 188 8.26 -11.22 18.16
CA VAL A 188 7.52 -11.25 16.89
C VAL A 188 8.17 -12.20 15.90
N ILE A 189 9.51 -12.19 15.80
CA ILE A 189 10.25 -13.08 14.90
C ILE A 189 10.11 -14.54 15.33
N ASP A 190 10.16 -14.81 16.64
CA ASP A 190 9.87 -16.12 17.23
C ASP A 190 8.43 -16.58 16.91
N GLY A 191 7.46 -15.67 17.03
CA GLY A 191 6.07 -15.96 16.68
C GLY A 191 5.87 -16.29 15.20
N LEU A 192 6.48 -15.50 14.29
CA LEU A 192 6.43 -15.77 12.84
C LEU A 192 7.11 -17.10 12.50
N TYR A 193 8.26 -17.38 13.10
CA TYR A 193 8.96 -18.65 12.91
C TYR A 193 8.08 -19.84 13.32
N LYS A 194 7.43 -19.77 14.48
CA LYS A 194 6.51 -20.82 14.94
C LYS A 194 5.28 -20.96 14.04
N ILE A 195 4.80 -19.86 13.47
CA ILE A 195 3.70 -19.91 12.50
C ILE A 195 4.14 -20.65 11.23
N VAL A 196 5.34 -20.39 10.71
CA VAL A 196 5.88 -21.11 9.53
C VAL A 196 5.95 -22.62 9.76
N GLU A 197 6.16 -23.07 11.00
CA GLU A 197 6.17 -24.50 11.34
C GLU A 197 4.77 -25.14 11.40
N ARG A 198 3.69 -24.35 11.38
CA ARG A 198 2.31 -24.85 11.43
C ARG A 198 1.89 -25.41 10.07
N THR A 199 0.77 -26.13 10.08
CA THR A 199 0.12 -26.64 8.87
C THR A 199 -1.39 -26.41 9.01
N PRO A 200 -1.85 -25.14 8.87
CA PRO A 200 -3.25 -24.82 9.07
C PRO A 200 -4.11 -25.37 7.94
N ASN A 201 -5.36 -25.74 8.27
CA ASN A 201 -6.37 -26.13 7.28
C ASN A 201 -7.38 -25.00 6.99
N GLU A 202 -7.39 -23.96 7.83
CA GLU A 202 -8.30 -22.82 7.75
C GLU A 202 -7.53 -21.53 8.02
N ASN A 203 -8.14 -20.38 7.71
CA ASN A 203 -7.57 -19.08 8.05
C ASN A 203 -7.58 -18.90 9.57
N GLU A 204 -6.44 -18.49 10.15
CA GLU A 204 -6.30 -18.24 11.57
C GLU A 204 -5.70 -16.85 11.85
N SER A 205 -6.18 -16.22 12.91
CA SER A 205 -5.65 -14.97 13.46
C SER A 205 -5.06 -15.23 14.83
N ILE A 206 -3.81 -14.84 15.02
CA ILE A 206 -3.06 -15.05 16.26
C ILE A 206 -2.56 -13.69 16.74
N ASP A 207 -3.09 -13.26 17.88
CA ASP A 207 -2.72 -11.99 18.48
C ASP A 207 -1.44 -12.18 19.31
N ILE A 208 -0.41 -11.40 19.01
CA ILE A 208 0.86 -11.41 19.73
C ILE A 208 1.15 -10.07 20.42
N GLY A 209 1.65 -10.17 21.64
CA GLY A 209 1.95 -9.06 22.50
C GLY A 209 3.01 -9.40 23.53
N GLY A 210 3.61 -8.40 24.16
CA GLY A 210 4.47 -8.59 25.31
C GLY A 210 3.74 -9.21 26.52
N PRO A 211 4.44 -9.35 27.65
CA PRO A 211 3.92 -10.04 28.83
C PRO A 211 2.79 -9.27 29.54
N SER A 212 2.71 -7.95 29.36
CA SER A 212 1.73 -7.10 30.05
C SER A 212 1.13 -6.02 29.14
N HIS A 213 -0.15 -5.71 29.39
CA HIS A 213 -0.82 -4.55 28.81
C HIS A 213 -0.33 -3.27 29.51
N MET A 214 -0.26 -2.19 28.75
CA MET A 214 0.28 -0.91 29.21
C MET A 214 -0.52 0.25 28.61
N THR A 215 -0.43 1.45 29.19
CA THR A 215 -0.92 2.66 28.51
C THR A 215 0.19 3.33 27.70
N TYR A 216 -0.15 4.20 26.75
CA TYR A 216 0.87 5.02 26.07
C TYR A 216 1.66 5.89 27.05
N LYS A 217 1.02 6.39 28.11
CA LYS A 217 1.69 7.08 29.23
C LYS A 217 2.78 6.20 29.85
N ASP A 218 2.50 4.92 30.09
CA ASP A 218 3.49 3.99 30.62
C ASP A 218 4.65 3.77 29.64
N LEU A 219 4.37 3.66 28.33
CA LEU A 219 5.42 3.56 27.31
C LEU A 219 6.36 4.78 27.37
N PHE A 220 5.81 5.99 27.45
CA PHE A 220 6.60 7.22 27.57
C PHE A 220 7.46 7.22 28.84
N ASN A 221 6.86 6.89 29.99
CA ASN A 221 7.55 6.90 31.28
C ASN A 221 8.68 5.85 31.33
N GLN A 222 8.41 4.63 30.90
CA GLN A 222 9.42 3.56 30.91
C GLN A 222 10.53 3.81 29.90
N THR A 223 10.22 4.42 28.75
CA THR A 223 11.27 4.85 27.79
C THR A 223 12.13 5.95 28.39
N ALA A 224 11.55 6.92 29.09
CA ALA A 224 12.29 7.99 29.75
C ALA A 224 13.22 7.46 30.84
N GLU A 225 12.76 6.46 31.60
CA GLU A 225 13.58 5.78 32.60
C GLU A 225 14.78 5.06 31.97
N VAL A 226 14.58 4.32 30.88
CA VAL A 226 15.69 3.65 30.17
C VAL A 226 16.69 4.65 29.58
N LEU A 227 16.22 5.83 29.15
CA LEU A 227 17.06 6.91 28.62
C LEU A 227 17.69 7.81 29.71
N ASP A 228 17.48 7.50 30.99
CA ASP A 228 17.89 8.35 32.13
C ASP A 228 17.47 9.83 31.96
N LYS A 229 16.24 10.02 31.47
CA LYS A 229 15.69 11.35 31.18
C LYS A 229 14.52 11.68 32.10
N ARG A 230 14.62 12.83 32.77
CA ARG A 230 13.48 13.42 33.48
C ARG A 230 12.44 13.93 32.48
N LEU A 231 11.23 13.35 32.52
CA LEU A 231 10.13 13.70 31.63
C LEU A 231 8.85 14.05 32.42
N PRO A 232 8.69 15.30 32.89
CA PRO A 232 7.48 15.70 33.60
C PRO A 232 6.25 15.60 32.69
N THR A 233 5.16 15.06 33.21
CA THR A 233 3.89 14.89 32.48
C THR A 233 2.79 15.77 33.07
N MET A 234 1.97 16.38 32.22
CA MET A 234 0.79 17.13 32.62
C MET A 234 -0.42 16.72 31.79
N ASP A 235 -1.57 16.50 32.43
CA ASP A 235 -2.80 16.11 31.74
C ASP A 235 -3.43 17.30 31.03
N LEU A 236 -3.80 17.11 29.76
CA LEU A 236 -4.53 18.12 28.99
C LEU A 236 -5.65 17.44 28.19
N PRO A 237 -6.86 17.29 28.77
CA PRO A 237 -7.90 16.40 28.25
C PRO A 237 -8.56 16.86 26.93
N ILE A 238 -8.28 18.06 26.44
CA ILE A 238 -8.89 18.65 25.23
C ILE A 238 -7.82 19.05 24.22
N ILE A 239 -6.97 18.10 23.79
CA ILE A 239 -6.14 18.30 22.59
C ILE A 239 -6.78 17.50 21.46
N PRO A 240 -7.30 18.18 20.41
CA PRO A 240 -7.76 17.49 19.22
C PRO A 240 -6.65 16.64 18.59
N ILE A 241 -6.97 15.42 18.14
CA ILE A 241 -6.01 14.49 17.53
C ILE A 241 -5.31 15.12 16.31
N TRP A 242 -6.02 15.92 15.52
CA TRP A 242 -5.44 16.60 14.35
C TRP A 242 -4.28 17.54 14.72
N LEU A 243 -4.32 18.15 15.91
CA LEU A 243 -3.24 19.00 16.41
C LEU A 243 -2.05 18.15 16.87
N SER A 244 -2.34 17.01 17.52
CA SER A 244 -1.32 16.04 17.95
C SER A 244 -0.52 15.50 16.76
N LYS A 245 -1.20 15.17 15.65
CA LYS A 245 -0.57 14.74 14.37
C LYS A 245 0.47 15.73 13.86
N TYR A 246 0.15 17.02 13.88
CA TYR A 246 1.04 18.06 13.38
C TYR A 246 2.31 18.19 14.22
N TRP A 247 2.17 18.26 15.55
CA TRP A 247 3.30 18.40 16.45
C TRP A 247 4.18 17.15 16.50
N VAL A 248 3.59 15.95 16.53
CA VAL A 248 4.35 14.68 16.51
C VAL A 248 5.17 14.56 15.23
N LYS A 249 4.60 14.92 14.08
CA LYS A 249 5.33 14.96 12.80
C LYS A 249 6.53 15.91 12.89
N LEU A 250 6.34 17.13 13.38
CA LEU A 250 7.42 18.12 13.50
C LEU A 250 8.55 17.62 14.42
N ILE A 251 8.20 17.07 15.58
CA ILE A 251 9.19 16.69 16.60
C ILE A 251 9.92 15.40 16.20
N SER A 252 9.21 14.38 15.72
CA SER A 252 9.81 13.10 15.32
C SER A 252 10.62 13.20 14.01
N GLY A 253 10.30 14.18 13.15
CA GLY A 253 10.88 14.33 11.82
C GLY A 253 10.52 13.18 10.86
N VAL A 254 9.50 12.39 11.20
CA VAL A 254 9.01 11.25 10.39
C VAL A 254 7.98 11.76 9.35
N PRO A 255 7.93 11.20 8.14
CA PRO A 255 6.97 11.62 7.11
C PRO A 255 5.52 11.54 7.58
N LYS A 256 4.66 12.44 7.06
CA LYS A 256 3.24 12.50 7.44
C LYS A 256 2.50 11.21 7.08
N GLU A 257 2.94 10.55 6.02
CA GLU A 257 2.38 9.31 5.46
C GLU A 257 2.52 8.14 6.45
N MET A 258 3.49 8.20 7.36
CA MET A 258 3.68 7.22 8.43
C MET A 258 3.06 7.69 9.75
N VAL A 259 3.27 8.95 10.14
CA VAL A 259 2.79 9.46 11.45
C VAL A 259 1.26 9.49 11.51
N TYR A 260 0.59 10.00 10.48
CA TYR A 260 -0.84 10.30 10.60
C TYR A 260 -1.69 9.03 10.76
N PRO A 261 -1.49 7.96 9.95
CA PRO A 261 -2.27 6.74 10.11
C PRO A 261 -1.98 6.01 11.43
N LEU A 262 -0.72 6.01 11.89
CA LEU A 262 -0.37 5.42 13.20
C LEU A 262 -1.01 6.19 14.36
N MET A 263 -1.09 7.52 14.27
CA MET A 263 -1.78 8.31 15.29
C MET A 263 -3.29 8.09 15.30
N ASP A 264 -3.90 7.84 14.14
CA ASP A 264 -5.32 7.50 14.06
C ASP A 264 -5.63 6.16 14.71
N SER A 265 -4.70 5.21 14.74
CA SER A 265 -4.91 3.94 15.45
C SER A 265 -4.76 4.04 16.98
N LEU A 266 -4.08 5.07 17.51
CA LEU A 266 -3.85 5.19 18.97
C LEU A 266 -5.13 5.48 19.77
N ILE A 267 -6.23 5.84 19.11
CA ILE A 267 -7.49 6.19 19.75
C ILE A 267 -8.26 4.97 20.25
N HIS A 268 -7.85 3.76 19.85
CA HIS A 268 -8.45 2.50 20.28
C HIS A 268 -7.59 1.81 21.32
N ASP A 269 -8.23 1.06 22.21
CA ASP A 269 -7.55 0.10 23.06
C ASP A 269 -7.07 -1.08 22.22
N MET A 270 -5.77 -1.37 22.25
CA MET A 270 -5.15 -2.46 21.51
C MET A 270 -4.84 -3.58 22.50
N VAL A 271 -5.83 -4.46 22.70
CA VAL A 271 -5.77 -5.59 23.62
C VAL A 271 -5.74 -6.91 22.86
N ARG A 272 -5.20 -7.95 23.49
CA ARG A 272 -5.25 -9.31 22.94
C ARG A 272 -6.65 -9.90 23.10
N GLU A 273 -7.21 -10.46 22.05
CA GLU A 273 -8.48 -11.19 22.16
C GLU A 273 -8.26 -12.64 22.61
N SER A 274 -9.11 -13.13 23.52
CA SER A 274 -8.96 -14.46 24.14
C SER A 274 -9.07 -15.64 23.17
N ASN A 275 -9.84 -15.49 22.10
CA ASN A 275 -10.03 -16.44 21.00
C ASN A 275 -8.85 -16.48 20.01
N HIS A 276 -7.97 -15.48 20.01
CA HIS A 276 -6.78 -15.42 19.14
C HIS A 276 -5.49 -15.79 19.87
N VAL A 277 -5.59 -16.39 21.07
CA VAL A 277 -4.43 -16.79 21.87
C VAL A 277 -3.96 -18.18 21.47
N VAL A 278 -2.69 -18.29 21.09
CA VAL A 278 -2.01 -19.57 20.84
C VAL A 278 -0.83 -19.70 21.79
N GLU A 279 -0.81 -20.83 22.52
CA GLU A 279 0.25 -21.13 23.48
C GLU A 279 1.62 -21.14 22.80
N GLY A 280 2.60 -20.51 23.45
CA GLY A 280 3.95 -20.38 22.93
C GLY A 280 4.13 -19.35 21.82
N ILE A 281 3.05 -18.76 21.26
CA ILE A 281 3.14 -17.72 20.22
C ILE A 281 2.67 -16.37 20.77
N SER A 282 1.49 -16.33 21.38
CA SER A 282 0.83 -15.06 21.70
C SER A 282 1.48 -14.24 22.80
N ILE A 283 2.15 -14.88 23.77
CA ILE A 283 2.76 -14.23 24.93
C ILE A 283 4.28 -14.10 24.72
N GLY A 284 4.72 -12.89 24.38
CA GLY A 284 6.13 -12.54 24.34
C GLY A 284 6.77 -12.58 25.72
N LYS A 285 8.07 -12.92 25.76
CA LYS A 285 8.82 -13.10 27.01
C LYS A 285 9.55 -11.83 27.43
N THR A 286 9.80 -10.93 26.48
CA THR A 286 10.61 -9.74 26.72
C THR A 286 9.72 -8.63 27.28
N ASP A 287 10.11 -8.08 28.43
CA ASP A 287 9.42 -6.92 28.99
C ASP A 287 9.69 -5.65 28.17
N TYR A 288 8.85 -4.63 28.38
CA TYR A 288 8.95 -3.40 27.61
C TYR A 288 10.29 -2.67 27.80
N LYS A 289 10.79 -2.52 29.03
CA LYS A 289 12.05 -1.80 29.29
C LYS A 289 13.22 -2.50 28.62
N GLU A 290 13.24 -3.82 28.70
CA GLU A 290 14.28 -4.63 28.08
C GLU A 290 14.23 -4.53 26.56
N SER A 291 13.04 -4.58 25.96
CA SER A 291 12.89 -4.38 24.52
C SER A 291 13.40 -3.00 24.06
N VAL A 292 13.26 -1.97 24.89
CA VAL A 292 13.83 -0.63 24.63
C VAL A 292 15.36 -0.64 24.75
N ARG A 293 15.94 -1.36 25.72
CA ARG A 293 17.40 -1.49 25.86
C ARG A 293 18.01 -2.22 24.67
N ILE A 294 17.44 -3.35 24.27
CA ILE A 294 17.86 -4.11 23.08
C ILE A 294 17.80 -3.22 21.83
N ALA A 295 16.72 -2.45 21.66
CA ALA A 295 16.60 -1.53 20.54
C ALA A 295 17.69 -0.44 20.56
N LEU A 296 18.05 0.09 21.72
CA LEU A 296 19.14 1.07 21.87
C LEU A 296 20.51 0.46 21.53
N GLU A 297 20.78 -0.76 21.98
CA GLU A 297 22.02 -1.48 21.67
C GLU A 297 22.14 -1.74 20.16
N GLU A 298 21.06 -2.16 19.49
CA GLU A 298 21.09 -2.35 18.04
C GLU A 298 21.35 -1.03 17.28
N GLU A 299 20.85 0.10 17.79
CA GLU A 299 21.12 1.44 17.22
C GLU A 299 22.60 1.82 17.30
N THR A 300 23.31 1.44 18.37
CA THR A 300 24.74 1.76 18.52
C THR A 300 25.63 0.89 17.63
N HIS A 301 25.26 -0.37 17.43
CA HIS A 301 26.00 -1.33 16.62
C HIS A 301 25.71 -1.22 15.11
N THR A 302 24.61 -0.60 14.71
CA THR A 302 24.32 -0.39 13.29
C THR A 302 25.07 0.83 12.75
N PRO A 303 26.05 0.69 11.82
CA PRO A 303 26.67 1.85 11.19
C PRO A 303 25.60 2.70 10.49
N LYS A 304 25.65 4.02 10.67
CA LYS A 304 24.78 4.97 9.96
C LYS A 304 24.96 4.74 8.46
N LYS A 305 24.03 4.01 7.82
CA LYS A 305 24.04 3.86 6.36
C LYS A 305 24.10 5.25 5.74
N SER A 306 25.12 5.47 4.90
CA SER A 306 25.15 6.65 4.05
C SER A 306 23.87 6.67 3.20
N LYS A 307 23.29 7.84 2.98
CA LYS A 307 22.11 8.04 2.12
C LYS A 307 22.45 7.82 0.63
N SER A 308 23.14 6.75 0.31
CA SER A 308 23.57 6.40 -1.04
C SER A 308 22.99 5.06 -1.47
N SER A 309 21.66 4.95 -1.46
CA SER A 309 21.02 4.17 -2.51
C SER A 309 20.83 5.15 -3.66
N ARG A 310 21.50 4.93 -4.80
CA ARG A 310 21.06 5.53 -6.07
C ARG A 310 19.55 5.34 -6.12
N LYS A 311 18.78 6.44 -6.03
CA LYS A 311 17.36 6.36 -6.33
C LYS A 311 17.32 5.89 -7.77
N THR A 312 16.89 4.65 -8.00
CA THR A 312 16.38 4.27 -9.31
C THR A 312 15.40 5.37 -9.70
N ASP A 313 15.64 6.00 -10.85
CA ASP A 313 14.82 7.11 -11.32
C ASP A 313 13.49 6.51 -11.77
N ILE A 314 12.63 6.22 -10.80
CA ILE A 314 11.26 5.77 -11.01
C ILE A 314 10.58 6.92 -11.74
N LYS A 315 10.19 6.68 -12.99
CA LYS A 315 9.63 7.69 -13.92
C LYS A 315 8.18 7.38 -14.28
N ASP A 316 7.47 6.68 -13.43
CA ASP A 316 6.11 6.23 -13.71
C ASP A 316 5.07 6.91 -12.81
N VAL A 317 3.82 6.72 -13.21
CA VAL A 317 2.63 7.14 -12.50
C VAL A 317 1.86 5.91 -12.09
N ARG A 318 1.45 5.90 -10.82
CA ARG A 318 0.53 4.92 -10.27
C ARG A 318 -0.70 5.66 -9.77
N ALA A 319 -1.85 5.41 -10.37
CA ALA A 319 -3.13 5.99 -9.94
C ALA A 319 -4.13 4.87 -9.73
N ILE A 320 -4.67 4.77 -8.52
CA ILE A 320 -5.60 3.70 -8.13
C ILE A 320 -6.82 4.38 -7.52
N SER A 321 -8.00 3.92 -7.94
CA SER A 321 -9.27 4.44 -7.45
C SER A 321 -10.21 3.29 -7.15
N ARG A 322 -10.62 3.18 -5.89
CA ARG A 322 -11.71 2.31 -5.48
C ARG A 322 -13.09 2.91 -5.77
N VAL A 323 -13.91 2.14 -6.46
CA VAL A 323 -15.31 2.43 -6.78
C VAL A 323 -16.22 1.32 -6.28
N VAL A 324 -17.50 1.63 -6.11
CA VAL A 324 -18.51 0.67 -5.65
C VAL A 324 -19.46 0.40 -6.81
N LEU A 325 -19.71 -0.87 -7.12
CA LEU A 325 -20.61 -1.24 -8.22
C LEU A 325 -22.08 -0.96 -7.84
N PRO A 326 -22.87 -0.34 -8.73
CA PRO A 326 -24.29 -0.09 -8.49
C PRO A 326 -25.17 -1.34 -8.72
N GLN A 327 -24.62 -2.36 -9.36
CA GLN A 327 -25.27 -3.63 -9.66
C GLN A 327 -24.23 -4.68 -9.95
N ASP A 328 -24.64 -5.96 -9.93
CA ASP A 328 -23.74 -7.02 -10.34
C ASP A 328 -23.43 -6.87 -11.84
N MET A 329 -22.18 -6.54 -12.13
CA MET A 329 -21.68 -6.31 -13.49
C MET A 329 -20.23 -6.78 -13.58
N ASN A 330 -19.90 -7.49 -14.64
CA ASN A 330 -18.52 -7.97 -14.83
C ASN A 330 -17.57 -6.81 -15.18
N MET A 331 -16.25 -7.08 -15.17
CA MET A 331 -15.28 -6.01 -15.36
C MET A 331 -15.24 -5.44 -16.79
N ILE A 332 -15.67 -6.21 -17.79
CA ILE A 332 -15.84 -5.72 -19.18
C ILE A 332 -16.92 -4.63 -19.21
N GLN A 333 -18.08 -4.90 -18.59
CA GLN A 333 -19.18 -3.95 -18.50
C GLN A 333 -18.76 -2.68 -17.74
N LEU A 334 -17.95 -2.80 -16.67
CA LEU A 334 -17.45 -1.63 -15.95
C LEU A 334 -16.51 -0.80 -16.83
N ALA A 335 -15.63 -1.44 -17.59
CA ALA A 335 -14.76 -0.77 -18.56
C ALA A 335 -15.57 -0.03 -19.63
N GLU A 336 -16.63 -0.64 -20.15
CA GLU A 336 -17.53 -0.01 -21.12
C GLU A 336 -18.28 1.19 -20.51
N VAL A 337 -18.78 1.07 -19.27
CA VAL A 337 -19.43 2.18 -18.54
C VAL A 337 -18.45 3.33 -18.31
N TYR A 338 -17.19 3.03 -18.03
CA TYR A 338 -16.13 4.01 -17.89
C TYR A 338 -15.80 4.71 -19.24
N ALA A 339 -15.64 3.94 -20.32
CA ALA A 339 -15.44 4.45 -21.67
C ALA A 339 -16.54 5.45 -22.08
N ASN A 340 -17.79 5.02 -21.93
CA ASN A 340 -18.97 5.83 -22.21
C ASN A 340 -19.07 7.08 -21.33
N PHE A 341 -18.56 7.02 -20.10
CA PHE A 341 -18.50 8.16 -19.20
C PHE A 341 -17.47 9.20 -19.65
N LEU A 342 -16.29 8.79 -20.14
CA LEU A 342 -15.27 9.70 -20.66
C LEU A 342 -15.79 10.56 -21.82
N ASN A 343 -16.60 9.98 -22.71
CA ASN A 343 -17.23 10.70 -23.83
C ASN A 343 -18.14 11.82 -23.33
N LYS A 344 -18.99 11.50 -22.35
CA LYS A 344 -19.99 12.43 -21.80
C LYS A 344 -19.35 13.56 -20.99
N ILE A 345 -18.37 13.26 -20.13
CA ILE A 345 -17.82 14.26 -19.21
C ILE A 345 -16.91 15.28 -19.92
N THR A 346 -16.30 14.90 -21.03
CA THR A 346 -15.46 15.81 -21.81
C THR A 346 -16.23 16.60 -22.86
N LEU A 347 -17.58 16.56 -22.86
CA LEU A 347 -18.44 17.16 -23.90
C LEU A 347 -18.00 16.74 -25.32
N ASN A 348 -17.60 15.47 -25.50
CA ASN A 348 -17.04 14.91 -26.74
C ASN A 348 -15.74 15.58 -27.24
N VAL A 349 -15.06 16.39 -26.43
CA VAL A 349 -13.69 16.86 -26.73
C VAL A 349 -12.73 15.67 -26.78
N VAL A 350 -12.93 14.71 -25.89
CA VAL A 350 -12.26 13.42 -25.92
C VAL A 350 -13.30 12.38 -26.33
N ASN A 351 -12.97 11.59 -27.35
CA ASN A 351 -13.78 10.46 -27.76
C ASN A 351 -13.06 9.17 -27.45
N SER A 352 -13.77 8.31 -26.75
CA SER A 352 -13.37 7.01 -26.29
C SER A 352 -14.12 6.00 -27.12
N ASP A 353 -13.38 5.33 -28.00
CA ASP A 353 -13.88 4.21 -28.76
C ASP A 353 -13.53 2.93 -27.99
N PHE A 354 -14.53 2.12 -27.72
CA PHE A 354 -14.39 0.91 -26.94
C PHE A 354 -15.00 -0.24 -27.73
N ASP A 355 -14.13 -1.14 -28.19
CA ASP A 355 -14.49 -2.52 -28.45
C ASP A 355 -13.91 -3.38 -27.32
N GLU A 356 -14.46 -4.57 -27.08
CA GLU A 356 -14.04 -5.43 -25.97
C GLU A 356 -12.52 -5.66 -25.93
N ASP A 357 -11.85 -5.66 -27.08
CA ASP A 357 -10.43 -5.93 -27.24
C ASP A 357 -9.57 -4.66 -27.28
N ASN A 358 -10.15 -3.53 -27.69
CA ASN A 358 -9.46 -2.25 -27.89
C ASN A 358 -10.17 -1.11 -27.18
N PHE A 359 -9.40 -0.40 -26.36
CA PHE A 359 -9.85 0.82 -25.71
C PHE A 359 -9.00 1.99 -26.21
N THR A 360 -9.60 2.88 -26.99
CA THR A 360 -8.89 3.99 -27.62
C THR A 360 -9.43 5.33 -27.13
N ILE A 361 -8.53 6.21 -26.67
CA ILE A 361 -8.85 7.57 -26.27
C ILE A 361 -8.30 8.53 -27.32
N THR A 362 -9.18 9.29 -27.98
CA THR A 362 -8.86 10.21 -29.07
C THR A 362 -9.35 11.63 -28.79
N VAL A 363 -8.79 12.61 -29.51
CA VAL A 363 -9.32 13.98 -29.59
C VAL A 363 -9.69 14.23 -31.05
N PRO A 364 -10.98 14.04 -31.43
CA PRO A 364 -11.41 14.07 -32.83
C PRO A 364 -11.07 15.38 -33.53
N CYS A 365 -11.25 16.52 -32.85
CA CYS A 365 -10.99 17.85 -33.42
C CYS A 365 -9.53 18.10 -33.80
N LEU A 366 -8.58 17.31 -33.27
CA LEU A 366 -7.15 17.41 -33.56
C LEU A 366 -6.60 16.21 -34.33
N ASN A 367 -7.46 15.26 -34.71
CA ASN A 367 -7.08 13.98 -35.32
C ASN A 367 -5.94 13.27 -34.55
N LYS A 368 -6.01 13.28 -33.22
CA LYS A 368 -4.98 12.72 -32.34
C LYS A 368 -5.49 11.50 -31.58
N LYS A 369 -4.67 10.46 -31.54
CA LYS A 369 -4.84 9.29 -30.67
C LYS A 369 -4.04 9.54 -29.39
N LEU A 370 -4.72 9.84 -28.30
CA LEU A 370 -4.07 10.15 -27.01
C LEU A 370 -3.49 8.90 -26.36
N LEU A 371 -4.31 7.85 -26.26
CA LEU A 371 -3.93 6.55 -25.74
C LEU A 371 -4.57 5.46 -26.59
N LEU A 372 -3.78 4.43 -26.88
CA LEU A 372 -4.20 3.20 -27.52
C LEU A 372 -3.97 2.09 -26.52
N LEU A 373 -5.04 1.39 -26.14
CA LEU A 373 -4.95 0.27 -25.23
C LEU A 373 -5.53 -1.00 -25.86
N ARG A 374 -4.85 -2.13 -25.60
CA ARG A 374 -5.25 -3.47 -26.08
C ARG A 374 -5.43 -4.41 -24.90
N LYS A 375 -6.50 -5.20 -24.91
CA LYS A 375 -6.80 -6.20 -23.90
C LYS A 375 -5.68 -7.24 -23.84
N ASP A 376 -5.24 -7.55 -22.63
CA ASP A 376 -4.37 -8.68 -22.37
C ASP A 376 -5.24 -9.90 -22.04
N PHE A 377 -5.46 -10.76 -23.03
CA PHE A 377 -6.31 -11.95 -22.88
C PHE A 377 -5.78 -12.95 -21.85
N LYS A 378 -4.47 -13.01 -21.62
CA LYS A 378 -3.89 -13.93 -20.63
C LYS A 378 -4.09 -13.40 -19.22
N ALA A 379 -4.04 -12.08 -19.05
CA ALA A 379 -4.18 -11.43 -17.76
C ALA A 379 -5.63 -11.05 -17.39
N SER A 380 -6.61 -11.32 -18.27
CA SER A 380 -8.02 -10.94 -18.10
C SER A 380 -8.93 -12.15 -17.90
N ASP A 381 -9.89 -12.00 -16.99
CA ASP A 381 -10.99 -12.91 -16.67
C ASP A 381 -12.28 -12.11 -16.36
N ASN A 382 -13.29 -12.74 -15.77
CA ASN A 382 -14.57 -12.09 -15.44
C ASN A 382 -14.46 -11.03 -14.33
N GLU A 383 -13.53 -11.24 -13.38
CA GLU A 383 -13.32 -10.43 -12.18
C GLU A 383 -12.16 -9.43 -12.35
N ARG A 384 -11.42 -9.54 -13.45
CA ARG A 384 -10.30 -8.66 -13.78
C ARG A 384 -10.20 -8.49 -15.29
N ILE A 385 -10.22 -7.25 -15.79
CA ILE A 385 -9.81 -6.95 -17.16
C ILE A 385 -8.63 -5.99 -17.18
N LEU A 386 -7.64 -6.32 -18.01
CA LEU A 386 -6.40 -5.55 -18.14
C LEU A 386 -6.22 -5.12 -19.59
N TYR A 387 -6.00 -3.81 -19.78
CA TYR A 387 -5.64 -3.21 -21.05
C TYR A 387 -4.21 -2.68 -20.98
N ARG A 388 -3.32 -3.19 -21.83
CA ARG A 388 -1.97 -2.67 -21.98
C ARG A 388 -1.99 -1.39 -22.80
N ILE A 389 -1.25 -0.38 -22.35
CA ILE A 389 -1.06 0.85 -23.09
C ILE A 389 0.00 0.57 -24.15
N VAL A 390 -0.44 0.43 -25.40
CA VAL A 390 0.42 0.07 -26.53
C VAL A 390 0.88 1.29 -27.33
N GLY A 391 0.30 2.47 -27.07
CA GLY A 391 0.79 3.72 -27.64
C GLY A 391 -0.16 4.90 -27.49
N GLY A 392 0.00 5.89 -28.37
CA GLY A 392 -0.69 7.16 -28.35
C GLY A 392 0.21 8.33 -27.91
N ASP A 393 -0.20 9.54 -28.26
CA ASP A 393 0.57 10.78 -28.06
C ASP A 393 0.94 11.06 -26.59
N PHE A 394 0.24 10.44 -25.62
CA PHE A 394 0.44 10.70 -24.19
C PHE A 394 1.31 9.66 -23.48
N ALA A 395 1.58 8.49 -24.08
CA ALA A 395 2.41 7.45 -23.49
C ALA A 395 3.81 7.43 -24.11
N LEU A 396 4.86 7.42 -23.27
CA LEU A 396 6.25 7.28 -23.72
C LEU A 396 6.60 5.83 -24.10
N ASP A 397 6.09 4.86 -23.35
CA ASP A 397 6.32 3.44 -23.65
C ASP A 397 5.33 3.00 -24.73
N VAL A 398 5.86 2.49 -25.85
CA VAL A 398 5.15 1.95 -27.01
C VAL A 398 5.63 0.52 -27.24
N ASP A 399 4.70 -0.40 -27.55
CA ASP A 399 4.97 -1.81 -27.90
C ASP A 399 5.87 -2.60 -26.93
N GLY A 400 5.32 -3.04 -25.80
CA GLY A 400 5.97 -4.03 -24.91
C GLY A 400 6.30 -3.55 -23.50
N GLY A 401 5.93 -2.31 -23.15
CA GLY A 401 6.00 -1.83 -21.76
C GLY A 401 4.94 -2.47 -20.85
N ASN A 402 5.15 -2.35 -19.54
CA ASN A 402 4.23 -2.84 -18.50
C ASN A 402 3.13 -1.82 -18.13
N ALA A 403 3.08 -0.67 -18.81
CA ALA A 403 2.06 0.35 -18.62
C ALA A 403 0.66 -0.20 -18.93
N ARG A 404 -0.26 -0.11 -17.97
CA ARG A 404 -1.56 -0.79 -18.03
C ARG A 404 -2.66 -0.02 -17.32
N LEU A 405 -3.88 -0.16 -17.85
CA LEU A 405 -5.11 0.20 -17.18
C LEU A 405 -5.86 -1.09 -16.82
N GLU A 406 -6.24 -1.22 -15.57
CA GLU A 406 -6.84 -2.43 -15.03
C GLU A 406 -8.14 -2.11 -14.29
N PHE A 407 -9.16 -2.94 -14.49
CA PHE A 407 -10.39 -2.95 -13.71
C PHE A 407 -10.47 -4.30 -13.02
N ARG A 408 -10.60 -4.29 -11.70
CA ARG A 408 -10.55 -5.50 -10.88
C ARG A 408 -11.59 -5.45 -9.78
N ARG A 409 -12.40 -6.49 -9.63
CA ARG A 409 -13.27 -6.66 -8.48
C ARG A 409 -12.47 -7.16 -7.28
N LEU A 410 -12.72 -6.59 -6.11
CA LEU A 410 -12.16 -7.09 -4.86
C LEU A 410 -12.94 -8.35 -4.41
N PRO A 411 -12.25 -9.36 -3.86
CA PRO A 411 -12.89 -10.62 -3.51
C PRO A 411 -13.98 -10.41 -2.46
N ASN A 412 -15.10 -11.14 -2.60
CA ASN A 412 -16.25 -11.10 -1.69
C ASN A 412 -16.83 -9.70 -1.45
N SER A 413 -16.66 -8.78 -2.41
CA SER A 413 -17.07 -7.38 -2.29
C SER A 413 -17.73 -6.87 -3.57
N ASP A 414 -18.58 -5.86 -3.44
CA ASP A 414 -19.09 -5.09 -4.59
C ASP A 414 -18.19 -3.90 -4.95
N GLU A 415 -17.01 -3.84 -4.34
CA GLU A 415 -15.99 -2.85 -4.62
C GLU A 415 -15.06 -3.30 -5.76
N CYS A 416 -14.62 -2.32 -6.55
CA CYS A 416 -13.69 -2.53 -7.64
C CYS A 416 -12.56 -1.51 -7.58
N ILE A 417 -11.39 -1.95 -7.97
CA ILE A 417 -10.21 -1.13 -8.18
C ILE A 417 -10.08 -0.83 -9.67
N ILE A 418 -9.95 0.47 -9.99
CA ILE A 418 -9.50 0.94 -11.30
C ILE A 418 -8.08 1.46 -11.13
N ALA A 419 -7.11 0.79 -11.76
CA ALA A 419 -5.69 1.04 -11.57
C ALA A 419 -4.99 1.37 -12.90
N LEU A 420 -4.44 2.57 -12.98
CA LEU A 420 -3.44 2.96 -13.97
C LEU A 420 -2.05 2.73 -13.37
N GLN A 421 -1.29 1.82 -13.95
CA GLN A 421 0.00 1.37 -13.42
C GLN A 421 1.11 1.57 -14.46
N GLU A 422 2.30 1.91 -13.97
CA GLU A 422 3.53 2.08 -14.76
C GLU A 422 3.41 3.08 -15.91
N TYR A 423 2.43 3.98 -15.87
CA TYR A 423 2.19 4.92 -16.94
C TYR A 423 3.27 6.00 -16.98
N ARG A 424 3.87 6.22 -18.16
CA ARG A 424 4.89 7.24 -18.38
C ARG A 424 4.38 8.34 -19.31
N PRO A 425 4.17 9.58 -18.81
CA PRO A 425 3.65 10.66 -19.63
C PRO A 425 4.72 11.22 -20.58
N THR A 426 4.31 11.61 -21.80
CA THR A 426 5.17 12.32 -22.77
C THR A 426 5.42 13.79 -22.42
N LEU A 427 4.62 14.36 -21.51
CA LEU A 427 4.76 15.75 -21.07
C LEU A 427 5.88 15.89 -20.02
N PRO A 428 6.57 17.06 -19.98
CA PRO A 428 7.47 17.38 -18.87
C PRO A 428 6.77 17.22 -17.52
N TRP A 429 7.48 16.66 -16.54
CA TRP A 429 6.89 16.22 -15.27
C TRP A 429 6.08 17.27 -14.52
N TRP A 430 6.58 18.51 -14.49
CA TRP A 430 5.87 19.60 -13.83
C TRP A 430 4.56 19.94 -14.56
N VAL A 431 4.57 19.96 -15.90
CA VAL A 431 3.36 20.16 -16.70
C VAL A 431 2.37 19.05 -16.42
N TYR A 432 2.79 17.79 -16.51
CA TYR A 432 1.95 16.62 -16.26
C TYR A 432 1.28 16.68 -14.88
N LYS A 433 2.09 16.91 -13.83
CA LYS A 433 1.65 16.94 -12.43
C LYS A 433 0.58 18.00 -12.15
N TYR A 434 0.70 19.17 -12.78
CA TYR A 434 -0.25 20.28 -12.57
C TYR A 434 -1.40 20.31 -13.58
N THR A 435 -1.38 19.46 -14.62
CA THR A 435 -2.43 19.39 -15.66
C THR A 435 -3.10 18.02 -15.72
N GLN A 436 -2.58 17.09 -16.53
CA GLN A 436 -3.17 15.77 -16.78
C GLN A 436 -3.45 14.99 -15.51
N ALA A 437 -2.52 14.97 -14.54
CA ALA A 437 -2.72 14.27 -13.27
C ALA A 437 -3.90 14.83 -12.45
N LYS A 438 -4.12 16.16 -12.49
CA LYS A 438 -5.24 16.80 -11.80
C LYS A 438 -6.56 16.50 -12.51
N VAL A 439 -6.57 16.56 -13.84
CA VAL A 439 -7.74 16.20 -14.67
C VAL A 439 -8.13 14.75 -14.43
N HIS A 440 -7.17 13.82 -14.53
CA HIS A 440 -7.40 12.40 -14.29
C HIS A 440 -8.02 12.15 -12.92
N LYS A 441 -7.45 12.74 -11.86
CA LYS A 441 -8.01 12.62 -10.50
C LYS A 441 -9.44 13.17 -10.40
N SER A 442 -9.73 14.31 -11.03
CA SER A 442 -11.09 14.87 -11.05
C SER A 442 -12.07 13.97 -11.79
N VAL A 443 -11.68 13.41 -12.94
CA VAL A 443 -12.48 12.47 -13.73
C VAL A 443 -12.81 11.23 -12.90
N MET A 444 -11.82 10.63 -12.22
CA MET A 444 -12.03 9.46 -11.37
C MET A 444 -12.94 9.75 -10.18
N ASN A 445 -12.78 10.90 -9.52
CA ASN A 445 -13.66 11.31 -8.43
C ASN A 445 -15.13 11.46 -8.89
N ILE A 446 -15.35 12.03 -10.09
CA ILE A 446 -16.71 12.20 -10.63
C ILE A 446 -17.29 10.85 -11.06
N PHE A 447 -16.47 9.96 -11.62
CA PHE A 447 -16.88 8.61 -11.95
C PHE A 447 -17.32 7.82 -10.71
N LYS A 448 -16.53 7.90 -9.63
CA LYS A 448 -16.88 7.33 -8.33
C LYS A 448 -18.23 7.85 -7.82
N LEU A 449 -18.40 9.18 -7.79
CA LEU A 449 -19.67 9.79 -7.36
C LEU A 449 -20.86 9.37 -8.23
N LYS A 450 -20.66 9.20 -9.55
CA LYS A 450 -21.71 8.72 -10.46
C LYS A 450 -22.15 7.31 -10.05
N LEU A 451 -21.22 6.37 -9.88
CA LEU A 451 -21.52 4.98 -9.50
C LEU A 451 -22.17 4.90 -8.12
N GLU A 452 -21.65 5.65 -7.14
CA GLU A 452 -22.26 5.76 -5.81
C GLU A 452 -23.68 6.31 -5.88
N THR A 453 -23.91 7.33 -6.71
CA THR A 453 -25.25 7.89 -6.92
C THR A 453 -26.18 6.90 -7.59
N GLU A 454 -25.70 6.07 -8.53
CA GLU A 454 -26.51 5.04 -9.17
C GLU A 454 -26.88 3.92 -8.19
N LYS A 455 -25.94 3.50 -7.34
CA LYS A 455 -26.18 2.56 -6.23
C LYS A 455 -27.20 3.13 -5.23
N ASN A 456 -27.02 4.40 -4.85
CA ASN A 456 -27.91 5.09 -3.92
C ASN A 456 -29.26 5.43 -4.54
N LYS A 457 -29.37 5.65 -5.85
CA LYS A 457 -30.67 5.85 -6.53
C LYS A 457 -31.52 4.59 -6.51
N LYS A 458 -30.91 3.41 -6.62
CA LYS A 458 -31.60 2.14 -6.31
C LYS A 458 -32.07 2.09 -4.85
N ASN A 459 -31.43 2.85 -3.95
CA ASN A 459 -31.79 2.98 -2.53
C ASN A 459 -32.48 4.32 -2.14
N GLY A 460 -32.90 5.16 -3.11
CA GLY A 460 -33.46 6.51 -2.88
C GLY A 460 -32.56 7.73 -3.15
N ALA A 461 -32.77 8.36 -4.33
CA ALA A 461 -32.50 9.73 -4.84
C ALA A 461 -31.32 10.64 -4.38
N VAL A 462 -30.46 11.10 -5.34
CA VAL A 462 -29.76 12.42 -5.37
C VAL A 462 -29.50 12.93 -6.83
N ASN A 463 -29.43 14.26 -7.01
CA ASN A 463 -29.35 15.05 -8.27
C ASN A 463 -27.91 15.52 -8.64
N MET A 464 -27.52 15.42 -9.92
CA MET A 464 -26.11 15.42 -10.40
C MET A 464 -25.65 16.71 -11.11
N LYS A 465 -26.44 17.80 -11.13
CA LYS A 465 -26.22 18.92 -12.08
C LYS A 465 -25.15 19.99 -11.74
N LYS A 466 -24.39 19.90 -10.64
CA LYS A 466 -23.48 20.99 -10.20
C LYS A 466 -21.96 20.81 -10.42
N ILE A 467 -21.48 19.70 -11.00
CA ILE A 467 -20.05 19.34 -10.93
C ILE A 467 -19.31 19.36 -12.29
N ILE A 468 -20.01 19.53 -13.42
CA ILE A 468 -19.43 19.31 -14.77
C ILE A 468 -18.48 20.45 -15.25
N LEU A 469 -18.59 21.66 -14.69
CA LEU A 469 -17.92 22.86 -15.23
C LEU A 469 -16.37 22.93 -15.07
N PRO A 470 -15.73 22.44 -13.99
CA PRO A 470 -14.28 22.57 -13.80
C PRO A 470 -13.41 21.66 -14.69
N VAL A 471 -13.93 20.50 -15.11
CA VAL A 471 -13.16 19.47 -15.85
C VAL A 471 -12.86 19.94 -17.29
N VAL A 472 -13.82 20.61 -17.92
CA VAL A 472 -13.71 21.12 -19.30
C VAL A 472 -12.65 22.22 -19.41
N ILE A 473 -12.59 23.12 -18.41
CA ILE A 473 -11.66 24.25 -18.40
C ILE A 473 -10.20 23.77 -18.29
N VAL A 474 -9.91 22.82 -17.40
CA VAL A 474 -8.53 22.32 -17.22
C VAL A 474 -8.09 21.43 -18.39
N GLY A 475 -9.00 20.65 -18.98
CA GLY A 475 -8.72 19.86 -20.19
C GLY A 475 -8.32 20.72 -21.39
N ALA A 476 -9.01 21.85 -21.61
CA ALA A 476 -8.67 22.81 -22.65
C ALA A 476 -7.27 23.44 -22.44
N VAL A 477 -6.88 23.72 -21.18
CA VAL A 477 -5.55 24.25 -20.85
C VAL A 477 -4.44 23.22 -21.14
N ALA A 478 -4.66 21.94 -20.81
CA ALA A 478 -3.69 20.87 -21.09
C ALA A 478 -3.48 20.67 -22.60
N LEU A 479 -4.55 20.75 -23.40
CA LEU A 479 -4.50 20.68 -24.87
C LEU A 479 -3.72 21.87 -25.46
N ASN A 480 -3.92 23.09 -24.95
CA ASN A 480 -3.19 24.28 -25.37
C ASN A 480 -1.69 24.19 -25.02
N LEU A 481 -1.33 23.67 -23.84
CA LEU A 481 0.07 23.47 -23.44
C LEU A 481 0.76 22.39 -24.30
N TYR A 482 0.05 21.34 -24.71
CA TYR A 482 0.58 20.35 -25.65
C TYR A 482 0.78 20.94 -27.06
N GLY A 483 -0.13 21.79 -27.53
CA GLY A 483 0.04 22.57 -28.75
C GLY A 483 1.29 23.46 -28.70
N LEU A 484 1.52 24.12 -27.55
CA LEU A 484 2.70 24.95 -27.30
C LEU A 484 4.01 24.12 -27.29
N LYS A 485 4.01 22.92 -26.66
CA LYS A 485 5.16 22.00 -26.69
C LYS A 485 5.57 21.67 -28.14
N LYS A 486 4.59 21.34 -28.99
CA LYS A 486 4.84 20.99 -30.40
C LYS A 486 5.32 22.18 -31.23
N TYR A 487 4.81 23.38 -30.95
CA TYR A 487 5.29 24.62 -31.57
C TYR A 487 6.77 24.87 -31.21
N LEU A 488 7.13 24.71 -29.94
CA LEU A 488 8.51 24.89 -29.47
C LEU A 488 9.47 23.81 -30.01
N ALA A 489 9.04 22.55 -30.07
CA ALA A 489 9.83 21.47 -30.65
C ALA A 489 10.12 21.71 -32.15
N ARG A 490 9.11 22.14 -32.92
CA ARG A 490 9.27 22.51 -34.33
C ARG A 490 10.15 23.74 -34.54
N LYS A 491 10.06 24.74 -33.66
CA LYS A 491 10.85 25.96 -33.75
C LYS A 491 12.35 25.72 -33.49
N ASN A 492 12.68 24.73 -32.67
CA ASN A 492 14.05 24.52 -32.20
C ASN A 492 14.78 23.32 -32.85
N ASN A 493 14.15 22.56 -33.76
CA ASN A 493 14.75 21.34 -34.37
C ASN A 493 15.25 20.30 -33.34
N ILE A 494 14.57 20.19 -32.20
CA ILE A 494 14.89 19.23 -31.14
C ILE A 494 13.89 18.08 -31.20
N SER A 495 14.32 16.84 -30.96
CA SER A 495 13.41 15.69 -30.96
C SER A 495 12.39 15.79 -29.80
N ASN A 496 11.20 15.21 -29.97
CA ASN A 496 10.17 15.22 -28.91
C ASN A 496 10.61 14.53 -27.60
N ALA A 497 11.69 13.73 -27.63
CA ALA A 497 12.26 13.03 -26.49
C ALA A 497 13.27 13.88 -25.70
N GLU A 498 13.83 14.93 -26.30
CA GLU A 498 14.82 15.83 -25.69
C GLU A 498 14.19 17.09 -25.04
N LEU A 499 12.87 17.29 -25.21
CA LEU A 499 12.04 18.36 -24.61
C LEU A 499 10.98 17.78 -23.67
#